data_AF-A0A7K3KQ39-F1
#
_entry.id   AF-A0A7K3KQ39-F1
#
_cell.length_a   1.000
_cell.length_b   1.000
_cell.length_c   1.000
_cell.angle_alpha   90.00
_cell.angle_beta   90.00
_cell.angle_gamma   90.00
#
_symmetry.space_group_name_H-M   'P 1'
#
loop_
_entity.id
_entity.type
_entity.pdbx_description
1 polymer ?
#
loop_
_entity_poly.entity_id
_entity_poly.type
_entity_poly.pdbx_seq_one_letter_code
_entity_poly.pdbx_strand_id
1 'polypeptide(L)'
;PFVMSELVKREMAANIRAAKRKVERQDAEVWDVLEDVVKEHPVLLNRAPTLHRLGIQAFEPVLIDGRAMRLHPLACEAYNADFDGDQMAIHVPLSEEAQAEARLLMLAAEHILNPKDGKPVVTPSQDMVLGNYYLTMEAKGREGEGMIFSNPEEVEIAMRNGYVHLHTRIGIATQSMNKPWTEFQKGKIL
;
A
#
# COMPACT_ATOMS: atom_id res chain seq x y z
N PRO A 1 -20.18 10.48 -16.49
CA PRO A 1 -21.35 9.75 -17.06
C PRO A 1 -21.95 8.77 -16.05
N PHE A 2 -21.12 7.93 -15.43
CA PHE A 2 -21.53 6.98 -14.37
C PHE A 2 -22.27 7.65 -13.23
N VAL A 3 -21.68 8.68 -12.62
CA VAL A 3 -22.31 9.48 -11.54
C VAL A 3 -23.68 10.06 -11.96
N MET A 4 -23.80 10.59 -13.19
CA MET A 4 -25.07 11.13 -13.68
C MET A 4 -26.15 10.05 -13.87
N SER A 5 -25.76 8.86 -14.34
CA SER A 5 -26.66 7.70 -14.48
C SER A 5 -27.14 7.24 -13.10
N GLU A 6 -26.21 7.16 -12.14
CA GLU A 6 -26.49 6.71 -10.78
C GLU A 6 -27.38 7.69 -10.00
N LEU A 7 -27.17 9.00 -10.17
CA LEU A 7 -28.05 10.03 -9.60
C LEU A 7 -29.50 9.93 -10.10
N VAL A 8 -29.70 9.55 -11.36
CA VAL A 8 -31.06 9.33 -11.91
C VAL A 8 -31.65 8.01 -11.39
N LYS A 9 -30.86 6.94 -11.35
CA LYS A 9 -31.29 5.63 -10.82
C LYS A 9 -31.73 5.70 -9.35
N ARG A 10 -31.04 6.52 -8.54
CA ARG A 10 -31.35 6.73 -7.13
C ARG A 10 -32.42 7.81 -6.89
N GLU A 11 -33.11 8.26 -7.94
CA GLU A 11 -34.16 9.30 -7.88
C GLU A 11 -33.70 10.66 -7.31
N MET A 12 -32.39 10.88 -7.16
CA MET A 12 -31.81 12.16 -6.73
C MET A 12 -31.85 13.22 -7.84
N ALA A 13 -32.05 12.81 -9.09
CA ALA A 13 -32.25 13.71 -10.22
C ALA A 13 -33.35 13.21 -11.15
N ALA A 14 -34.28 14.10 -11.54
CA ALA A 14 -35.41 13.74 -12.39
C ALA A 14 -35.02 13.32 -13.82
N ASN A 15 -33.88 13.77 -14.34
CA ASN A 15 -33.36 13.40 -15.66
C ASN A 15 -31.86 13.73 -15.78
N ILE A 16 -31.23 13.26 -16.87
CA ILE A 16 -29.79 13.46 -17.13
C ILE A 16 -29.40 14.94 -17.16
N ARG A 17 -30.26 15.85 -17.67
CA ARG A 17 -29.96 17.30 -17.69
C ARG A 17 -29.98 17.91 -16.30
N ALA A 18 -30.84 17.43 -15.40
CA ALA A 18 -30.86 17.83 -14.00
C ALA A 18 -29.64 17.27 -13.26
N ALA A 19 -29.30 15.99 -13.46
CA ALA A 19 -28.12 15.36 -12.89
C ALA A 19 -26.83 16.09 -13.30
N LYS A 20 -26.69 16.44 -14.59
CA LYS A 20 -25.55 17.23 -15.09
C LYS A 20 -25.41 18.57 -14.35
N ARG A 21 -26.52 19.28 -14.10
CA ARG A 21 -26.50 20.54 -13.35
C ARG A 21 -26.08 20.37 -11.89
N LYS A 22 -26.51 19.29 -11.22
CA LYS A 22 -26.08 18.98 -9.84
C LYS A 22 -24.58 18.71 -9.76
N VAL A 23 -24.05 17.93 -10.71
CA VAL A 23 -22.61 17.64 -10.80
C VAL A 23 -21.79 18.91 -11.09
N GLU A 24 -22.24 19.77 -12.01
CA GLU A 24 -21.57 21.04 -12.33
C GLU A 24 -21.57 22.03 -11.15
N ARG A 25 -22.58 21.97 -10.29
CA ARG A 25 -22.66 22.77 -9.05
C ARG A 25 -21.90 22.18 -7.86
N GLN A 26 -21.42 20.94 -8.00
CA GLN A 26 -20.74 20.20 -6.93
C GLN A 26 -21.60 20.05 -5.67
N ASP A 27 -22.89 19.75 -5.85
CA ASP A 27 -23.83 19.54 -4.74
C ASP A 27 -23.35 18.39 -3.83
N ALA A 28 -23.55 18.51 -2.51
CA ALA A 28 -22.97 17.60 -1.52
C ALA A 28 -23.31 16.11 -1.76
N GLU A 29 -24.56 15.83 -2.15
CA GLU A 29 -25.08 14.48 -2.45
C GLU A 29 -24.34 13.78 -3.61
N VAL A 30 -23.63 14.53 -4.46
CA VAL A 30 -22.87 13.98 -5.60
C VAL A 30 -21.63 13.21 -5.09
N TRP A 31 -21.06 13.63 -3.96
CA TRP A 31 -19.86 13.01 -3.39
C TRP A 31 -20.13 11.60 -2.87
N ASP A 32 -21.26 11.41 -2.18
CA ASP A 32 -21.68 10.09 -1.69
C ASP A 32 -21.87 9.10 -2.86
N VAL A 33 -22.51 9.57 -3.94
CA VAL A 33 -22.69 8.76 -5.16
C VAL A 33 -21.38 8.49 -5.87
N LEU A 34 -20.46 9.47 -5.90
CA LEU A 34 -19.15 9.29 -6.50
C LEU A 34 -18.36 8.21 -5.74
N GLU A 35 -18.37 8.22 -4.41
CA GLU A 35 -17.67 7.23 -3.60
C GLU A 35 -18.15 5.81 -3.90
N ASP A 36 -19.47 5.60 -4.00
CA ASP A 36 -20.04 4.30 -4.32
C ASP A 36 -19.69 3.82 -5.72
N VAL A 37 -19.73 4.72 -6.71
CA VAL A 37 -19.40 4.37 -8.11
C VAL A 37 -17.91 3.99 -8.25
N VAL A 38 -17.04 4.64 -7.48
CA VAL A 38 -15.58 4.50 -7.56
C VAL A 38 -15.10 3.20 -6.91
N LYS A 39 -15.73 2.72 -5.83
CA LYS A 39 -15.39 1.44 -5.16
C LYS A 39 -15.37 0.25 -6.12
N GLU A 40 -16.31 0.21 -7.06
CA GLU A 40 -16.46 -0.89 -8.01
C GLU A 40 -15.69 -0.68 -9.33
N HIS A 41 -15.01 0.45 -9.53
CA HIS A 41 -14.30 0.75 -10.79
C HIS A 41 -12.77 0.81 -10.62
N PRO A 42 -12.01 -0.17 -11.12
CA PRO A 42 -10.55 -0.07 -11.19
C PRO A 42 -10.14 1.03 -12.18
N VAL A 43 -8.96 1.61 -11.98
CA VAL A 43 -8.34 2.56 -12.90
C VAL A 43 -6.98 2.04 -13.35
N LEU A 44 -6.59 2.33 -14.60
CA LEU A 44 -5.28 1.99 -15.13
C LEU A 44 -4.35 3.20 -14.99
N LEU A 45 -3.22 3.00 -14.34
CA LEU A 45 -2.14 3.99 -14.25
C LEU A 45 -1.06 3.67 -15.28
N ASN A 46 -0.64 4.69 -16.03
CA ASN A 46 0.42 4.58 -17.03
C ASN A 46 1.42 5.74 -16.90
N ARG A 47 2.73 5.43 -16.94
CA ARG A 47 3.81 6.43 -17.03
C ARG A 47 4.51 6.31 -18.37
N ALA A 48 4.63 7.44 -19.09
CA ALA A 48 5.39 7.49 -20.34
C ALA A 48 6.88 7.79 -20.05
N PRO A 49 7.83 7.17 -20.78
CA PRO A 49 7.64 6.14 -21.80
C PRO A 49 7.39 4.74 -21.20
N THR A 50 6.46 3.98 -21.77
CA THR A 50 6.15 2.62 -21.32
C THR A 50 7.15 1.62 -21.90
N LEU A 51 8.14 1.19 -21.10
CA LEU A 51 9.20 0.27 -21.56
C LEU A 51 8.80 -1.21 -21.46
N HIS A 52 7.88 -1.54 -20.57
CA HIS A 52 7.46 -2.92 -20.30
C HIS A 52 6.04 -2.97 -19.76
N ARG A 53 5.45 -4.18 -19.72
CA ARG A 53 4.05 -4.38 -19.29
C ARG A 53 3.74 -3.82 -17.90
N LEU A 54 4.70 -3.83 -16.97
CA LEU A 54 4.50 -3.26 -15.62
C LEU A 54 4.37 -1.73 -15.60
N GLY A 55 4.67 -1.05 -16.71
CA GLY A 55 4.43 0.38 -16.85
C GLY A 55 2.94 0.73 -17.04
N ILE A 56 2.06 -0.27 -17.07
CA ILE A 56 0.60 -0.10 -16.97
C ILE A 56 0.07 -1.13 -15.95
N GLN A 57 -0.60 -0.65 -14.91
CA GLN A 57 -1.21 -1.51 -13.88
C GLN A 57 -2.56 -0.94 -13.47
N ALA A 58 -3.44 -1.82 -13.02
CA ALA A 58 -4.72 -1.48 -12.44
C ALA A 58 -4.59 -1.24 -10.94
N PHE A 59 -5.33 -0.25 -10.45
CA PHE A 59 -5.46 0.09 -9.03
C PHE A 59 -6.91 0.34 -8.69
N GLU A 60 -7.27 0.09 -7.43
CA GLU A 60 -8.52 0.57 -6.87
C GLU A 60 -8.34 2.03 -6.44
N PRO A 61 -9.10 2.97 -7.02
CA PRO A 61 -8.99 4.38 -6.69
C PRO A 61 -9.51 4.67 -5.27
N VAL A 62 -8.74 5.43 -4.51
CA VAL A 62 -9.15 6.02 -3.24
C VAL A 62 -9.30 7.52 -3.43
N LEU A 63 -10.49 8.05 -3.13
CA LEU A 63 -10.75 9.49 -3.20
C LEU A 63 -9.92 10.21 -2.15
N ILE A 64 -9.23 11.26 -2.57
CA ILE A 64 -8.40 12.11 -1.72
C ILE A 64 -8.64 13.57 -2.06
N ASP A 65 -8.41 14.44 -1.08
CA ASP A 65 -8.33 15.87 -1.34
C ASP A 65 -7.04 16.23 -2.08
N GLY A 66 -7.14 17.20 -3.00
CA GLY A 66 -6.01 17.73 -3.75
C GLY A 66 -6.07 17.44 -5.25
N ARG A 67 -5.00 17.79 -5.96
CA ARG A 67 -4.87 17.62 -7.42
C ARG A 67 -3.75 16.67 -7.83
N ALA A 68 -2.97 16.17 -6.86
CA ALA A 68 -1.90 15.23 -7.08
C ALA A 68 -2.39 13.83 -6.74
N MET A 69 -2.14 12.86 -7.62
CA MET A 69 -2.36 11.46 -7.31
C MET A 69 -1.34 10.96 -6.29
N ARG A 70 -1.74 9.97 -5.49
CA ARG A 70 -0.83 9.24 -4.61
C ARG A 70 -0.58 7.87 -5.21
N LEU A 71 0.68 7.47 -5.26
CA LEU A 71 1.10 6.15 -5.73
C LEU A 71 1.75 5.41 -4.56
N HIS A 72 1.53 4.09 -4.49
CA HIS A 72 2.17 3.26 -3.49
C HIS A 72 3.70 3.24 -3.70
N PRO A 73 4.55 3.45 -2.67
CA PRO A 73 6.00 3.52 -2.83
C PRO A 73 6.62 2.28 -3.51
N LEU A 74 6.15 1.07 -3.16
CA LEU A 74 6.63 -0.18 -3.79
C LEU A 74 6.22 -0.35 -5.26
N ALA A 75 5.28 0.44 -5.77
CA ALA A 75 4.93 0.44 -7.19
C ALA A 75 5.86 1.34 -8.03
N CYS A 76 6.62 2.24 -7.39
CA CYS A 76 7.44 3.23 -8.10
C CYS A 76 8.52 2.58 -8.97
N GLU A 77 9.14 1.49 -8.50
CA GLU A 77 10.14 0.72 -9.26
C GLU A 77 9.54 0.18 -10.58
N ALA A 78 8.31 -0.35 -10.52
CA ALA A 78 7.59 -0.83 -11.70
C ALA A 78 7.28 0.26 -12.73
N TYR A 79 7.16 1.52 -12.30
CA TYR A 79 6.94 2.66 -13.21
C TYR A 79 8.22 3.41 -13.57
N ASN A 80 9.35 3.04 -12.96
CA ASN A 80 10.58 3.82 -12.95
C ASN A 80 10.31 5.30 -12.57
N ALA A 81 9.40 5.50 -11.62
CA ALA A 81 8.89 6.81 -11.22
C ALA A 81 9.53 7.29 -9.92
N ASP A 82 9.63 8.60 -9.77
CA ASP A 82 9.92 9.27 -8.51
C ASP A 82 8.85 10.34 -8.20
N PHE A 83 9.07 11.13 -7.15
CA PHE A 83 8.11 12.13 -6.68
C PHE A 83 8.65 13.56 -6.82
N ASP A 84 9.45 13.84 -7.85
CA ASP A 84 10.05 15.16 -8.07
C ASP A 84 9.29 16.06 -9.08
N GLY A 85 8.23 15.53 -9.68
CA GLY A 85 7.45 16.22 -10.72
C GLY A 85 6.88 15.31 -11.81
N ASP A 86 7.18 14.01 -11.73
CA ASP A 86 6.63 12.97 -12.61
C ASP A 86 5.11 13.02 -12.75
N GLN A 87 4.64 12.73 -13.97
CA GLN A 87 3.23 12.72 -14.34
C GLN A 87 2.82 11.35 -14.85
N MET A 88 1.59 10.95 -14.53
CA MET A 88 1.01 9.68 -14.99
C MET A 88 -0.38 9.92 -15.56
N ALA A 89 -0.73 9.12 -16.57
CA ALA A 89 -2.06 9.08 -17.13
C ALA A 89 -2.92 8.08 -16.38
N ILE A 90 -4.17 8.49 -16.10
CA ILE A 90 -5.19 7.64 -15.51
C ILE A 90 -6.22 7.32 -16.59
N HIS A 91 -6.42 6.03 -16.87
CA HIS A 91 -7.44 5.56 -17.80
C HIS A 91 -8.54 4.82 -17.04
N VAL A 92 -9.79 4.99 -17.46
CA VAL A 92 -10.96 4.35 -16.85
C VAL A 92 -11.49 3.28 -17.82
N PRO A 93 -11.38 1.99 -17.49
CA PRO A 93 -12.04 0.92 -18.23
C PRO A 93 -13.56 1.11 -18.22
N LEU A 94 -14.20 1.02 -19.39
CA LEU A 94 -15.64 1.31 -19.52
C LEU A 94 -16.51 0.06 -19.59
N SER A 95 -16.09 -0.98 -20.32
CA SER A 95 -16.88 -2.21 -20.46
C SER A 95 -16.67 -3.12 -19.25
N GLU A 96 -17.66 -3.98 -18.97
CA GLU A 96 -17.58 -4.93 -17.86
C GLU A 96 -16.42 -5.92 -18.05
N GLU A 97 -16.15 -6.33 -19.30
CA GLU A 97 -15.03 -7.20 -19.63
C GLU A 97 -13.69 -6.51 -19.35
N ALA A 98 -13.56 -5.22 -19.69
CA ALA A 98 -12.33 -4.47 -19.43
C ALA A 98 -12.11 -4.21 -17.93
N GLN A 99 -13.19 -4.01 -17.17
CA GLN A 99 -13.12 -3.90 -15.71
C GLN A 99 -12.71 -5.23 -15.06
N ALA A 100 -13.28 -6.35 -15.54
CA ALA A 100 -12.92 -7.69 -15.09
C ALA A 100 -11.45 -8.02 -15.42
N GLU A 101 -11.01 -7.72 -16.64
CA GLU A 101 -9.60 -7.89 -17.04
C GLU A 101 -8.65 -7.05 -16.18
N ALA A 102 -8.99 -5.78 -15.94
CA ALA A 102 -8.19 -4.91 -15.09
C ALA A 102 -8.02 -5.49 -13.68
N ARG A 103 -9.09 -6.00 -13.06
CA ARG A 103 -9.05 -6.61 -11.73
C ARG A 103 -8.31 -7.95 -11.70
N LEU A 104 -8.56 -8.82 -12.67
CA LEU A 104 -8.04 -10.19 -12.65
C LEU A 104 -6.60 -10.30 -13.15
N LEU A 105 -6.23 -9.50 -14.16
CA LEU A 105 -4.95 -9.65 -14.87
C LEU A 105 -4.01 -8.47 -14.69
N MET A 106 -4.52 -7.28 -14.37
CA MET A 106 -3.69 -6.06 -14.35
C MET A 106 -3.48 -5.47 -12.97
N LEU A 107 -4.16 -5.98 -11.93
CA LEU A 107 -4.07 -5.45 -10.58
C LEU A 107 -2.61 -5.47 -10.10
N ALA A 108 -2.13 -4.33 -9.59
CA ALA A 108 -0.74 -4.17 -9.17
C ALA A 108 -0.30 -5.22 -8.11
N ALA A 109 -1.23 -5.69 -7.29
CA ALA A 109 -0.99 -6.73 -6.28
C ALA A 109 -0.57 -8.09 -6.88
N GLU A 110 -1.00 -8.41 -8.10
CA GLU A 110 -0.64 -9.65 -8.80
C GLU A 110 0.72 -9.54 -9.52
N HIS A 111 1.25 -8.32 -9.64
CA HIS A 111 2.42 -7.99 -10.44
C HIS A 111 3.68 -7.75 -9.61
N ILE A 112 3.97 -8.70 -8.70
CA ILE A 112 5.10 -8.61 -7.77
C ILE A 112 6.44 -9.11 -8.34
N LEU A 113 6.44 -9.88 -9.44
CA LEU A 113 7.65 -10.44 -10.05
C LEU A 113 7.94 -9.81 -11.42
N ASN A 114 9.22 -9.63 -11.72
CA ASN A 114 9.69 -9.13 -13.00
C ASN A 114 9.49 -10.22 -14.07
N PRO A 115 8.82 -9.91 -15.20
CA PRO A 115 8.59 -10.90 -16.25
C PRO A 115 9.88 -11.42 -16.90
N LYS A 116 10.97 -10.65 -16.84
CA LYS A 116 12.24 -10.97 -17.51
C LYS A 116 13.05 -12.05 -16.77
N ASP A 117 13.15 -11.94 -15.44
CA ASP A 117 14.06 -12.77 -14.63
C ASP A 117 13.40 -13.36 -13.36
N GLY A 118 12.12 -13.10 -13.12
CA GLY A 118 11.38 -13.64 -11.98
C GLY A 118 11.77 -13.03 -10.63
N LYS A 119 12.61 -11.99 -10.60
CA LYS A 119 12.96 -11.32 -9.35
C LYS A 119 11.82 -10.43 -8.85
N PRO A 120 11.68 -10.24 -7.52
CA PRO A 120 10.69 -9.30 -6.99
C PRO A 120 10.91 -7.88 -7.48
N VAL A 121 9.84 -7.22 -7.92
CA VAL A 121 9.82 -5.79 -8.32
C VAL A 121 9.33 -4.90 -7.17
N VAL A 122 8.65 -5.47 -6.18
CA VAL A 122 8.13 -4.75 -5.01
C VAL A 122 9.15 -4.70 -3.88
N THR A 123 10.42 -4.47 -4.21
CA THR A 123 11.50 -4.45 -3.22
C THR A 123 11.48 -3.12 -2.47
N PRO A 124 11.49 -3.11 -1.12
CA PRO A 124 11.61 -1.87 -0.37
C PRO A 124 12.87 -1.10 -0.76
N SER A 125 12.76 0.22 -0.87
CA SER A 125 13.87 1.09 -1.25
C SER A 125 14.14 2.15 -0.18
N GLN A 126 15.35 2.73 -0.22
CA GLN A 126 15.77 3.90 0.55
C GLN A 126 15.36 3.84 2.03
N ASP A 127 14.40 4.66 2.46
CA ASP A 127 13.97 4.83 3.84
C ASP A 127 13.44 3.54 4.48
N MET A 128 12.75 2.70 3.71
CA MET A 128 12.25 1.42 4.23
C MET A 128 13.43 0.47 4.54
N VAL A 129 14.46 0.48 3.70
CA VAL A 129 15.67 -0.31 3.93
C VAL A 129 16.46 0.26 5.11
N LEU A 130 16.61 1.58 5.16
CA LEU A 130 17.33 2.26 6.24
C LEU A 130 16.66 2.05 7.60
N GLY A 131 15.32 2.15 7.66
CA GLY A 131 14.55 1.91 8.87
C GLY A 131 14.72 0.48 9.37
N ASN A 132 14.54 -0.51 8.50
CA ASN A 132 14.76 -1.92 8.84
C ASN A 132 16.21 -2.20 9.25
N TYR A 133 17.18 -1.60 8.56
CA TYR A 133 18.58 -1.72 8.90
C TYR A 133 18.83 -1.17 10.31
N TYR A 134 18.39 0.06 10.58
CA TYR A 134 18.55 0.71 11.89
C TYR A 134 17.91 -0.11 13.00
N LEU A 135 16.67 -0.57 12.83
CA LEU A 135 15.96 -1.40 13.80
C LEU A 135 16.66 -2.74 14.11
N THR A 136 17.43 -3.27 13.16
CA THR A 136 18.12 -4.57 13.29
C THR A 136 19.60 -4.43 13.65
N MET A 137 20.11 -3.22 13.85
CA MET A 137 21.46 -3.00 14.32
C MET A 137 21.63 -3.40 15.79
N GLU A 138 22.80 -3.94 16.11
CA GLU A 138 23.23 -4.22 17.48
C GLU A 138 24.45 -3.39 17.86
N ALA A 139 24.51 -2.96 19.12
CA ALA A 139 25.64 -2.22 19.67
C ALA A 139 26.16 -2.90 20.94
N LYS A 140 27.46 -3.21 20.95
CA LYS A 140 28.16 -3.76 22.11
C LYS A 140 28.31 -2.70 23.20
N GLY A 141 28.23 -3.12 24.46
CA GLY A 141 28.38 -2.28 25.64
C GLY A 141 27.20 -1.34 25.90
N ARG A 142 26.00 -1.68 25.42
CA ARG A 142 24.78 -0.88 25.66
C ARG A 142 24.15 -1.19 27.01
N GLU A 143 23.38 -0.24 27.51
CA GLU A 143 22.62 -0.40 28.75
C GLU A 143 21.65 -1.58 28.66
N GLY A 144 21.65 -2.44 29.68
CA GLY A 144 20.81 -3.63 29.71
C GLY A 144 21.29 -4.77 28.81
N GLU A 145 22.53 -4.74 28.31
CA GLU A 145 23.11 -5.86 27.55
C GLU A 145 23.13 -7.15 28.39
N GLY A 146 22.63 -8.23 27.80
CA GLY A 146 22.54 -9.55 28.44
C GLY A 146 21.32 -9.73 29.35
N MET A 147 20.43 -8.74 29.46
CA MET A 147 19.14 -8.93 30.13
C MET A 147 18.30 -9.98 29.41
N ILE A 148 17.64 -10.86 30.18
CA ILE A 148 16.80 -11.92 29.65
C ILE A 148 15.35 -11.57 29.95
N PHE A 149 14.52 -11.60 28.92
CA PHE A 149 13.09 -11.29 28.98
C PHE A 149 12.26 -12.53 28.69
N SER A 150 11.10 -12.59 29.33
CA SER A 150 10.18 -13.72 29.21
C SER A 150 9.32 -13.62 27.96
N ASN A 151 9.01 -12.41 27.48
CA ASN A 151 8.17 -12.15 26.31
C ASN A 151 8.50 -10.80 25.63
N PRO A 152 8.03 -10.57 24.38
CA PRO A 152 8.28 -9.32 23.67
C PRO A 152 7.66 -8.07 24.34
N GLU A 153 6.54 -8.22 25.04
CA GLU A 153 5.87 -7.11 25.71
C GLU A 153 6.72 -6.55 26.87
N GLU A 154 7.42 -7.41 27.60
CA GLU A 154 8.35 -7.03 28.67
C GLU A 154 9.54 -6.24 28.12
N VAL A 155 10.04 -6.64 26.95
CA VAL A 155 11.10 -5.89 26.24
C VAL A 155 10.62 -4.50 25.89
N GLU A 156 9.39 -4.35 25.40
CA GLU A 156 8.83 -3.06 25.04
C GLU A 156 8.67 -2.14 26.27
N ILE A 157 8.21 -2.69 27.40
CA ILE A 157 8.11 -1.96 28.67
C ILE A 157 9.50 -1.54 29.16
N ALA A 158 10.48 -2.45 29.11
CA ALA A 158 11.85 -2.17 29.51
C ALA A 158 12.48 -1.06 28.64
N MET A 159 12.22 -1.08 27.33
CA MET A 159 12.69 -0.06 26.40
C MET A 159 12.04 1.30 26.66
N ARG A 160 10.72 1.34 26.89
CA ARG A 160 9.98 2.58 27.21
C ARG A 160 10.43 3.21 28.53
N ASN A 161 10.81 2.39 29.50
CA ASN A 161 11.32 2.84 30.79
C ASN A 161 12.83 3.17 30.77
N GLY A 162 13.53 2.97 29.65
CA GLY A 162 14.95 3.25 29.49
C GLY A 162 15.89 2.23 30.15
N TYR A 163 15.42 1.02 30.46
CA TYR A 163 16.28 -0.05 31.00
C TYR A 163 17.09 -0.76 29.91
N VAL A 164 16.58 -0.76 28.68
CA VAL A 164 17.27 -1.29 27.49
C VAL A 164 17.11 -0.30 26.35
N HIS A 165 18.16 -0.15 25.54
CA HIS A 165 18.11 0.62 24.30
C HIS A 165 17.70 -0.27 23.11
N LEU A 166 17.14 0.31 22.04
CA LEU A 166 16.75 -0.39 20.80
C LEU A 166 17.80 -1.37 20.26
N HIS A 167 19.07 -0.95 20.20
CA HIS A 167 20.20 -1.77 19.71
C HIS A 167 20.89 -2.62 20.79
N THR A 168 20.27 -2.80 21.96
CA THR A 168 20.84 -3.59 23.06
C THR A 168 20.69 -5.07 22.74
N ARG A 169 21.76 -5.84 22.95
CA ARG A 169 21.69 -7.30 22.85
C ARG A 169 21.01 -7.84 24.09
N ILE A 170 19.83 -8.41 23.90
CA ILE A 170 19.01 -9.00 24.96
C ILE A 170 18.79 -10.48 24.65
N GLY A 171 18.44 -11.25 25.67
CA GLY A 171 17.96 -12.61 25.53
C GLY A 171 16.44 -12.66 25.56
N ILE A 172 15.80 -13.34 24.62
CA ILE A 172 14.36 -13.61 24.68
C ILE A 172 14.06 -15.11 24.60
N ALA A 173 13.18 -15.60 25.47
CA ALA A 173 12.76 -17.00 25.42
C ALA A 173 12.02 -17.29 24.10
N THR A 174 12.51 -18.27 23.31
CA THR A 174 11.94 -18.58 21.98
C THR A 174 10.45 -18.94 22.04
N GLN A 175 10.01 -19.54 23.15
CA GLN A 175 8.62 -19.98 23.35
C GLN A 175 7.62 -18.82 23.37
N SER A 176 8.09 -17.61 23.68
CA SER A 176 7.25 -16.40 23.73
C SER A 176 6.99 -15.79 22.35
N MET A 177 7.71 -16.23 21.32
CA MET A 177 7.58 -15.69 19.96
C MET A 177 6.76 -16.61 19.07
N ASN A 178 5.78 -16.05 18.37
CA ASN A 178 4.92 -16.76 17.42
C ASN A 178 5.64 -17.00 16.07
N LYS A 179 6.63 -17.89 16.07
CA LYS A 179 7.40 -18.28 14.89
C LYS A 179 7.52 -19.81 14.82
N PRO A 180 7.54 -20.43 13.63
CA PRO A 180 7.80 -21.87 13.51
C PRO A 180 9.25 -22.19 13.90
N TRP A 181 9.46 -22.53 15.17
CA TRP A 181 10.75 -22.94 15.72
C TRP A 181 11.03 -24.43 15.46
N THR A 182 12.28 -24.74 15.09
CA THR A 182 12.75 -26.14 15.10
C THR A 182 12.79 -26.69 16.54
N GLU A 183 12.73 -28.01 16.72
CA GLU A 183 12.74 -28.62 18.06
C GLU A 183 13.97 -28.24 18.89
N PHE A 184 15.12 -28.07 18.25
CA PHE A 184 16.36 -27.62 18.91
C PHE A 184 16.31 -26.16 19.37
N GLN A 185 15.52 -25.32 18.72
CA GLN A 185 15.34 -23.91 19.08
C GLN A 185 14.33 -23.74 20.20
N LYS A 186 13.36 -24.66 20.33
CA LYS A 186 12.34 -24.60 21.39
C LYS A 186 13.00 -24.68 22.77
N GLY A 187 12.71 -23.68 23.62
CA GLY A 187 13.24 -23.61 24.99
C GLY A 187 14.62 -22.97 25.10
N LYS A 188 15.16 -22.42 24.02
CA LYS A 188 16.37 -21.60 24.06
C LYS A 188 16.06 -20.13 24.29
N ILE A 189 17.09 -19.41 24.67
CA ILE A 189 17.11 -17.94 24.68
C ILE A 189 17.79 -17.53 23.37
N LEU A 190 17.12 -16.68 22.61
CA LEU A 190 17.64 -16.03 21.40
C LEU A 190 18.28 -14.70 21.75
#